data_AF-A0A510I5K5-F1
#
_entry.id   AF-A0A510I5K5-F1
#
_cell.length_a   1.000
_cell.length_b   1.000
_cell.length_c   1.000
_cell.angle_alpha   90.00
_cell.angle_beta   90.00
_cell.angle_gamma   90.00
#
_symmetry.space_group_name_H-M   'P 1'
#
loop_
_entity.id
_entity.type
_entity.pdbx_description
1 polymer ?
#
loop_
_entity_poly.entity_id
_entity_poly.type
_entity_poly.pdbx_seq_one_letter_code
_entity_poly.pdbx_strand_id
1 'polypeptide(L)' 'MSSSIKVNVFGKIMLAECKDGIWTLYIDSETSIKRPVRDFVVPPFLDEDELLIYLDDMYHEYATTTHPSVFRIE' A
#
# COMPACT_ATOMS: atom_id res chain seq x y z
N MET A 1 -6.41 7.37 16.27
CA MET A 1 -6.83 8.08 15.04
C MET A 1 -6.68 7.09 13.90
N SER A 2 -7.58 7.11 12.92
CA SER A 2 -7.51 6.21 11.76
C SER A 2 -7.35 7.01 10.48
N SER A 3 -6.30 6.74 9.72
CA SER A 3 -6.12 7.25 8.35
C SER A 3 -6.13 6.09 7.36
N SER A 4 -6.52 6.37 6.13
CA SER A 4 -6.42 5.40 5.06
C SER A 4 -6.10 6.06 3.73
N ILE A 5 -5.25 5.40 2.95
CA ILE A 5 -4.85 5.86 1.62
C ILE A 5 -4.97 4.72 0.62
N LYS A 6 -5.48 5.03 -0.57
CA LYS A 6 -5.41 4.12 -1.71
C LYS A 6 -4.08 4.33 -2.43
N VAL A 7 -3.45 3.22 -2.79
CA VAL A 7 -2.12 3.21 -3.39
C VAL A 7 -2.15 2.27 -4.59
N ASN A 8 -1.60 2.73 -5.72
CA ASN A 8 -1.25 1.87 -6.83
C ASN A 8 0.15 1.31 -6.56
N VAL A 9 0.25 0.00 -6.34
CA VAL A 9 1.52 -0.71 -6.19
C VAL A 9 1.81 -1.47 -7.48
N PHE A 10 2.55 -0.83 -8.38
CA PHE A 10 2.95 -1.40 -9.69
C PHE A 10 1.78 -2.03 -10.49
N GLY A 11 0.64 -1.33 -10.54
CA GLY A 11 -0.58 -1.77 -11.22
C GLY A 11 -1.59 -2.50 -10.32
N LYS A 12 -1.21 -2.85 -9.08
CA LYS A 12 -2.11 -3.46 -8.09
C LYS A 12 -2.66 -2.41 -7.14
N ILE A 13 -3.98 -2.27 -7.11
CA ILE A 13 -4.64 -1.33 -6.19
C ILE A 13 -4.67 -1.92 -4.78
N MET A 14 -4.10 -1.19 -3.84
CA MET A 14 -4.07 -1.52 -2.43
C MET A 14 -4.67 -0.39 -1.60
N LEU A 15 -5.16 -0.74 -0.42
CA LEU A 15 -5.52 0.20 0.61
C LEU A 15 -4.59 0.01 1.80
N ALA A 16 -3.94 1.08 2.22
CA ALA A 16 -3.22 1.11 3.49
C ALA A 16 -4.10 1.80 4.52
N GLU A 17 -4.42 1.11 5.61
CA GLU A 17 -5.12 1.68 6.76
C GLU A 17 -4.14 1.78 7.94
N CYS A 18 -3.95 2.98 8.48
CA CYS A 18 -3.20 3.18 9.72
C CYS A 18 -4.19 3.31 10.87
N LYS A 19 -4.14 2.37 11.80
CA LYS A 19 -4.94 2.41 13.03
C LYS A 19 -4.01 2.40 14.23
N ASP A 20 -4.05 3.50 14.98
CA ASP A 20 -3.26 3.66 16.21
C ASP A 20 -1.75 3.42 15.97
N GLY A 21 -1.24 3.92 14.84
CA GLY A 21 0.15 3.78 14.40
C GLY A 21 0.48 2.45 13.73
N ILE A 22 -0.48 1.53 13.60
CA ILE A 22 -0.29 0.24 12.96
C ILE A 22 -0.88 0.26 11.55
N TRP A 23 -0.01 0.07 10.58
CA TRP A 23 -0.38 -0.05 9.18
C TRP A 23 -0.85 -1.46 8.84
N THR A 24 -2.00 -1.56 8.17
CA THR A 24 -2.50 -2.79 7.56
C THR A 24 -2.75 -2.56 6.08
N LEU A 25 -2.15 -3.40 5.23
CA LEU A 25 -2.40 -3.38 3.79
C LEU A 25 -3.54 -4.34 3.43
N TYR A 26 -4.36 -3.89 2.50
CA TYR A 26 -5.41 -4.67 1.88
C TYR A 26 -5.26 -4.62 0.37
N ILE A 27 -5.46 -5.76 -0.30
CA ILE A 27 -5.68 -5.77 -1.74
C ILE A 27 -7.13 -5.32 -1.98
N ASP A 28 -7.29 -4.21 -2.72
CA ASP A 28 -8.59 -3.73 -3.15
C ASP A 28 -9.03 -4.61 -4.33
N SER A 29 -10.01 -5.49 -4.11
CA SER A 29 -10.60 -6.28 -5.18
C SER A 29 -11.84 -5.58 -5.70
N GLU A 30 -12.06 -5.62 -7.01
CA GLU A 30 -13.22 -5.00 -7.68
C GLU A 30 -14.58 -5.46 -7.11
N THR A 31 -14.59 -6.52 -6.32
CA THR A 31 -15.76 -7.10 -5.66
C THR A 31 -16.12 -6.48 -4.30
N SER A 32 -15.53 -5.33 -3.94
CA SER A 32 -15.71 -4.64 -2.64
C SER A 32 -15.26 -5.42 -1.40
N ILE A 33 -14.63 -6.59 -1.58
CA ILE A 33 -14.03 -7.37 -0.49
C ILE A 33 -12.54 -7.05 -0.44
N LYS A 34 -12.11 -6.40 0.66
CA LYS A 34 -10.71 -6.14 0.95
C LYS A 34 -10.04 -7.40 1.50
N ARG A 35 -8.90 -7.81 0.95
CA ARG A 35 -8.13 -8.97 1.46
C ARG A 35 -6.87 -8.48 2.17
N PRO A 36 -6.67 -8.78 3.46
CA PRO A 36 -5.47 -8.33 4.17
C PRO A 36 -4.23 -9.02 3.63
N VAL A 37 -3.15 -8.26 3.45
CA VAL A 37 -1.82 -8.79 3.17
C VAL A 37 -1.20 -9.18 4.51
N ARG A 38 -0.94 -10.47 4.73
CA ARG A 38 -0.45 -10.99 6.03
C ARG A 38 1.06 -11.18 6.09
N ASP A 39 1.68 -11.40 4.94
CA ASP A 39 3.11 -11.70 4.84
C ASP A 39 3.96 -10.42 4.65
N PHE A 40 3.36 -9.26 4.86
CA PHE A 40 3.98 -7.96 4.71
C PHE A 40 3.78 -7.13 5.98
N VAL A 41 4.88 -6.64 6.55
CA VAL A 41 4.86 -5.79 7.74
C VAL A 41 5.38 -4.41 7.36
N VAL A 42 4.57 -3.40 7.68
CA VAL A 42 4.95 -1.99 7.55
C VAL A 42 5.43 -1.49 8.92
N PRO A 43 6.61 -0.86 9.01
CA PRO A 43 7.06 -0.26 10.26
C PRO A 43 6.08 0.83 10.75
N PRO A 44 5.70 0.83 12.04
CA PRO A 44 4.63 1.70 12.56
C PRO A 44 5.00 3.19 12.63
N PHE A 45 6.28 3.53 12.46
CA PHE A 45 6.77 4.91 12.51
C PHE A 45 6.72 5.62 11.15
N LEU A 46 6.43 4.91 10.06
CA LEU A 46 6.36 5.51 8.73
C LEU A 46 5.12 6.41 8.61
N ASP A 47 5.33 7.62 8.08
CA ASP A 47 4.24 8.47 7.59
C ASP A 47 3.71 8.01 6.21
N GLU A 48 2.72 8.73 5.66
CA GLU A 48 2.11 8.37 4.37
C GLU A 48 3.11 8.43 3.21
N ASP A 49 4.06 9.38 3.20
CA ASP A 49 5.03 9.54 2.12
C ASP A 49 6.14 8.49 2.24
N GLU A 50 6.62 8.24 3.46
CA GLU A 50 7.58 7.17 3.76
C GLU A 50 7.02 5.79 3.44
N LEU A 51 5.71 5.57 3.65
CA LEU A 51 5.02 4.34 3.27
C LEU A 51 5.07 4.12 1.75
N LEU A 52 4.91 5.15 0.93
CA LEU A 52 4.97 5.01 -0.54
C LEU A 52 6.36 4.57 -0.98
N ILE A 53 7.41 5.17 -0.43
CA ILE A 53 8.81 4.79 -0.70
C ILE A 53 9.06 3.34 -0.26
N TYR A 54 8.62 2.99 0.94
CA TYR A 54 8.76 1.63 1.47
C TYR A 54 8.07 0.59 0.58
N LEU A 55 6.86 0.89 0.09
CA LEU A 55 6.15 0.02 -0.85
C LEU A 55 6.86 -0.08 -2.20
N ASP A 56 7.43 1.01 -2.71
CA ASP A 56 8.20 1.00 -3.96
C ASP A 56 9.41 0.08 -3.85
N ASP A 57 10.20 0.22 -2.78
CA ASP A 57 11.38 -0.60 -2.53
C ASP A 57 11.03 -2.07 -2.30
N MET A 58 10.00 -2.35 -1.49
CA MET A 58 9.63 -3.73 -1.14
C MET A 58 8.95 -4.50 -2.27
N TYR A 59 8.23 -3.81 -3.15
CA TYR A 59 7.55 -4.43 -4.29
C TYR A 59 8.25 -4.15 -5.63
N HIS A 60 9.48 -3.64 -5.62
CA HIS A 60 10.17 -3.17 -6.83
C HIS A 60 10.28 -4.24 -7.93
N GLU A 61 10.30 -5.52 -7.56
CA GLU A 61 10.30 -6.64 -8.52
C GLU A 61 9.06 -6.68 -9.44
N TYR A 62 7.96 -6.05 -9.03
CA TYR A 62 6.72 -5.96 -9.81
C TYR A 62 6.69 -4.76 -10.77
N ALA A 63 7.73 -3.91 -10.76
CA ALA A 63 7.81 -2.76 -11.65
C ALA A 63 7.77 -3.17 -13.12
N THR A 64 6.99 -2.43 -13.91
CA THR A 64 6.86 -2.63 -15.37
C THR A 64 6.98 -1.30 -16.09
N THR A 65 7.17 -1.33 -17.42
CA THR A 65 7.22 -0.11 -18.23
C THR A 65 5.94 0.73 -18.10
N THR A 66 4.78 0.11 -17.89
CA THR A 66 3.49 0.80 -17.76
C THR A 66 3.15 1.18 -16.31
N HIS A 67 3.76 0.53 -15.34
CA HIS A 67 3.63 0.84 -13.92
C HIS A 67 5.04 0.86 -13.30
N PRO A 68 5.78 1.97 -13.42
CA PRO A 68 7.19 2.02 -13.03
C PRO A 68 7.42 2.38 -11.57
N SER A 69 6.39 2.82 -10.85
CA SER A 69 6.51 3.28 -9.46
C SER A 69 5.21 3.12 -8.69
N VAL A 70 5.31 3.21 -7.36
CA VAL A 70 4.19 3.27 -6.43
C VAL A 70 3.70 4.71 -6.28
N PHE A 71 2.38 4.92 -6.26
CA PHE A 71 1.80 6.25 -6.08
C PHE A 71 0.41 6.21 -5.43
N ARG A 72 0.05 7.29 -4.74
CA ARG A 72 -1.29 7.48 -4.16
C ARG A 72 -2.35 7.66 -5.25
N ILE A 73 -3.54 7.10 -5.01
CA ILE A 73 -4.72 7.27 -5.86
C ILE A 73 -5.71 8.17 -5.11
N GLU A 74 -6.24 9.19 -5.79
CA GLU A 74 -7.35 10.02 -5.30
C GLU A 74 -8.71 9.31 -5.39
#